data_AF-A0A6G7Y255-F1
#
_entry.id   AF-A0A6G7Y255-F1
#
_cell.length_a   1.000
_cell.length_b   1.000
_cell.length_c   1.000
_cell.angle_alpha   90.00
_cell.angle_beta   90.00
_cell.angle_gamma   90.00
#
_symmetry.space_group_name_H-M   'P 1'
#
loop_
_entity.id
_entity.type
_entity.pdbx_description
1 polymer ?
#
loop_
_entity_poly.entity_id
_entity_poly.type
_entity_poly.pdbx_seq_one_letter_code
_entity_poly.pdbx_strand_id
1 'polypeptide(L)'
;MNDVNYIKDQLSSWRKCINWIDKVFPEKEFIIQHELDGLKATTYEERVGGGESNESMRRSKLNDKMNDLIAEKEHCESVIRHCERILNKVQPKYRVVFEYRYKHSSTISYIGFKTGYEGKTVYQIIDRETERIANE
;
A
#
# COMPACT_ATOMS: atom_id res chain seq x y z
N MET A 1 7.67 19.14 -2.56
CA MET A 1 6.42 19.51 -3.26
C MET A 1 5.30 19.20 -2.28
N ASN A 2 4.89 20.19 -1.48
CA ASN A 2 3.85 19.98 -0.47
C ASN A 2 2.49 20.36 -1.08
N ASP A 3 1.92 19.45 -1.85
CA ASP A 3 0.59 19.62 -2.43
C ASP A 3 -0.45 19.00 -1.48
N VAL A 4 -1.45 19.80 -1.08
CA VAL A 4 -2.58 19.34 -0.25
C VAL A 4 -3.31 18.17 -0.91
N ASN A 5 -3.43 18.19 -2.24
CA ASN A 5 -4.05 17.10 -2.99
C ASN A 5 -3.20 15.84 -2.92
N TYR A 6 -1.88 15.96 -3.05
CA TYR A 6 -0.98 14.82 -2.88
C TYR A 6 -1.14 14.17 -1.50
N ILE A 7 -1.17 14.96 -0.42
CA ILE A 7 -1.38 14.43 0.95
C ILE A 7 -2.74 13.72 1.05
N LYS A 8 -3.81 14.32 0.51
CA LYS A 8 -5.16 13.72 0.52
C LYS A 8 -5.23 12.42 -0.28
N ASP A 9 -4.53 12.33 -1.41
CA ASP A 9 -4.45 11.13 -2.25
C ASP A 9 -3.69 9.99 -1.55
N GLN A 10 -2.57 10.32 -0.89
CA GLN A 10 -1.82 9.35 -0.08
C GLN A 10 -2.66 8.81 1.09
N LEU A 11 -3.30 9.70 1.85
CA LEU A 11 -4.19 9.31 2.96
C LEU A 11 -5.37 8.44 2.48
N SER A 12 -5.92 8.75 1.30
CA SER A 12 -7.00 7.96 0.70
C SER A 12 -6.55 6.58 0.23
N SER A 13 -5.26 6.44 -0.11
CA SER A 13 -4.65 5.16 -0.50
C SER A 13 -4.26 4.30 0.70
N TRP A 14 -4.13 4.89 1.90
CA TRP A 14 -3.60 4.22 3.09
C TRP A 14 -4.28 2.87 3.41
N ARG A 15 -5.62 2.85 3.51
CA ARG A 15 -6.35 1.61 3.80
C ARG A 15 -6.19 0.57 2.69
N LYS A 16 -6.11 1.00 1.43
CA LYS A 16 -5.90 0.10 0.30
C LYS A 16 -4.53 -0.56 0.39
N CYS A 17 -3.48 0.20 0.65
CA CYS A 17 -2.12 -0.31 0.85
C CYS A 17 -2.03 -1.28 2.04
N ILE A 18 -2.64 -0.94 3.19
CA ILE A 18 -2.70 -1.84 4.36
C ILE A 18 -3.38 -3.17 3.97
N ASN A 19 -4.57 -3.11 3.37
CA ASN A 19 -5.29 -4.31 2.96
C ASN A 19 -4.53 -5.14 1.93
N TRP A 20 -3.84 -4.47 1.01
CA TRP A 20 -3.07 -5.14 -0.02
C TRP A 20 -1.90 -5.91 0.60
N ILE A 21 -1.15 -5.30 1.51
CA ILE A 21 -0.05 -5.96 2.25
C ILE A 21 -0.59 -7.12 3.10
N ASP A 22 -1.68 -6.90 3.85
CA ASP A 22 -2.17 -7.88 4.81
C ASP A 22 -2.83 -9.09 4.13
N LYS A 23 -3.44 -8.91 2.96
CA LYS A 23 -4.31 -9.93 2.34
C LYS A 23 -3.85 -10.38 0.97
N VAL A 24 -3.42 -9.45 0.12
CA VAL A 24 -3.17 -9.74 -1.30
C VAL A 24 -1.73 -10.18 -1.53
N PHE A 25 -0.76 -9.50 -0.90
CA PHE A 25 0.65 -9.82 -1.04
C PHE A 25 0.96 -11.28 -0.66
N PRO A 26 0.55 -11.80 0.52
CA PRO A 26 0.94 -13.14 0.95
C PRO A 26 0.36 -14.22 0.04
N GLU A 27 -0.87 -14.03 -0.45
CA GLU A 27 -1.52 -14.96 -1.37
C GLU A 27 -0.78 -15.01 -2.72
N LYS A 28 -0.46 -13.85 -3.29
CA LYS A 28 0.26 -13.77 -4.56
C LYS A 28 1.69 -14.31 -4.45
N GLU A 29 2.38 -13.98 -3.35
CA GLU A 29 3.73 -14.48 -3.07
C GLU A 29 3.72 -16.00 -2.98
N PHE A 30 2.76 -16.58 -2.25
CA PHE A 30 2.60 -18.03 -2.11
C PHE A 30 2.39 -18.72 -3.47
N ILE A 31 1.52 -18.17 -4.34
CA ILE A 31 1.25 -18.74 -5.66
C ILE A 31 2.52 -18.76 -6.52
N ILE A 32 3.25 -17.64 -6.58
CA ILE A 32 4.47 -17.54 -7.39
C ILE A 32 5.55 -18.48 -6.85
N GLN A 33 5.71 -18.55 -5.52
CA GLN A 33 6.68 -19.44 -4.89
C GLN A 33 6.36 -20.91 -5.16
N HIS A 34 5.09 -21.31 -5.03
CA HIS A 34 4.66 -22.67 -5.34
C HIS A 34 4.89 -23.02 -6.82
N GLU A 35 4.66 -22.08 -7.74
CA GLU A 35 4.97 -22.28 -9.16
C GLU A 35 6.48 -22.43 -9.41
N LEU A 36 7.32 -21.65 -8.73
CA LEU A 36 8.78 -21.76 -8.81
C LEU A 36 9.31 -23.09 -8.27
N ASP A 37 8.74 -23.57 -7.16
CA ASP A 37 9.11 -24.83 -6.53
C ASP A 37 8.68 -26.04 -7.37
N GLY A 38 7.58 -25.91 -8.12
CA GLY A 38 7.08 -26.93 -9.05
C GLY A 38 7.85 -27.03 -10.37
N LEU A 39 8.79 -26.12 -10.66
CA LEU A 39 9.61 -26.18 -11.87
C LEU A 39 10.66 -27.29 -11.76
N LYS A 40 10.82 -28.05 -12.85
CA LYS A 40 11.85 -29.10 -12.92
C LYS A 40 13.25 -28.48 -13.03
N ALA A 41 14.26 -29.26 -12.65
CA ALA A 41 15.66 -28.87 -12.86
C ALA A 41 15.92 -28.65 -14.36
N THR A 42 16.56 -27.55 -14.69
CA THR A 42 16.97 -27.22 -16.07
C THR A 42 17.92 -28.30 -16.60
N THR A 43 17.66 -28.77 -17.82
CA THR A 43 18.51 -29.80 -18.46
C THR A 43 19.87 -29.24 -18.83
N TYR A 44 20.87 -30.10 -19.04
CA TYR A 44 22.21 -29.68 -19.49
C TYR A 44 22.14 -28.93 -20.84
N GLU A 45 21.35 -29.43 -21.79
CA GLU A 45 21.16 -28.83 -23.12
C GLU A 45 20.53 -27.43 -23.05
N GLU A 46 19.56 -27.19 -22.16
CA GLU A 46 19.04 -25.85 -21.88
C GLU A 46 20.09 -24.94 -21.21
N ARG A 47 20.97 -25.49 -20.36
CA ARG A 47 22.06 -24.70 -19.74
C ARG A 47 23.12 -24.25 -20.74
N VAL A 48 23.40 -25.05 -21.78
CA VAL A 48 24.38 -24.71 -22.83
C VAL A 48 23.76 -24.08 -24.08
N GLY A 49 22.47 -23.72 -24.03
CA GLY A 49 21.78 -22.97 -25.09
C GLY A 49 21.34 -23.79 -26.32
N GLY A 50 21.31 -25.11 -26.22
CA GLY A 50 21.00 -26.04 -27.33
C GLY A 50 19.57 -26.57 -27.39
N GLY A 51 18.72 -26.28 -26.40
CA GLY A 51 17.32 -26.77 -26.35
C GLY A 51 16.28 -25.66 -26.55
N GLU A 52 15.09 -26.02 -27.05
CA GLU A 52 13.92 -25.12 -27.04
C GLU A 52 13.64 -24.66 -25.61
N SER A 53 13.82 -23.36 -25.35
CA SER A 53 14.08 -22.76 -24.04
C SER A 53 12.86 -22.67 -23.12
N ASN A 54 12.22 -23.78 -22.78
CA ASN A 54 10.95 -23.72 -22.04
C ASN A 54 11.11 -23.49 -20.55
N GLU A 55 11.96 -24.21 -19.84
CA GLU A 55 11.94 -24.16 -18.37
C GLU A 55 12.73 -22.97 -17.80
N SER A 56 13.87 -22.65 -18.42
CA SER A 56 14.66 -21.46 -18.08
C SER A 56 13.86 -20.17 -18.29
N MET A 57 13.14 -20.05 -19.43
CA MET A 57 12.28 -18.89 -19.68
C MET A 57 11.09 -18.81 -18.71
N ARG A 58 10.48 -19.94 -18.37
CA ARG A 58 9.39 -19.97 -17.38
C ARG A 58 9.86 -19.50 -16.01
N ARG A 59 11.04 -19.96 -15.56
CA ARG A 59 11.66 -19.49 -14.33
C ARG A 59 11.94 -17.99 -14.36
N SER A 60 12.50 -17.48 -15.46
CA SER A 60 12.74 -16.04 -15.61
C SER A 60 11.46 -15.23 -15.46
N LYS A 61 10.39 -15.61 -16.17
CA LYS A 61 9.09 -14.91 -16.10
C LYS A 61 8.48 -14.91 -14.70
N LEU A 62 8.66 -16.00 -13.94
CA LEU A 62 8.17 -16.08 -12.56
C LEU A 62 8.99 -15.23 -11.61
N ASN A 63 10.30 -15.16 -11.79
CA ASN A 63 11.16 -14.25 -11.05
C ASN A 63 10.80 -12.78 -11.34
N ASP A 64 10.53 -12.43 -12.60
CA ASP A 64 10.09 -11.08 -12.97
C ASP A 64 8.79 -10.71 -12.27
N LYS A 65 7.79 -11.62 -12.25
CA LYS A 65 6.55 -11.44 -11.49
C LYS A 65 6.78 -11.28 -9.99
N MET A 66 7.73 -12.03 -9.42
CA MET A 66 8.08 -11.89 -8.00
C MET A 66 8.69 -10.52 -7.73
N ASN A 67 9.59 -10.06 -8.58
CA ASN A 67 10.21 -8.73 -8.47
C ASN A 67 9.16 -7.61 -8.58
N ASP A 68 8.23 -7.71 -9.54
CA ASP A 68 7.11 -6.76 -9.66
C ASP A 68 6.23 -6.75 -8.41
N LEU A 69 5.97 -7.93 -7.83
CA LEU A 69 5.19 -8.06 -6.59
C LEU A 69 5.90 -7.42 -5.40
N ILE A 70 7.22 -7.60 -5.30
CA ILE A 70 8.05 -6.97 -4.25
C ILE A 70 8.07 -5.45 -4.43
N ALA A 71 8.23 -4.95 -5.66
CA ALA A 71 8.21 -3.52 -5.94
C ALA A 71 6.87 -2.87 -5.55
N GLU A 72 5.74 -3.53 -5.82
CA GLU A 72 4.42 -3.04 -5.40
C GLU A 72 4.25 -3.06 -3.87
N LYS A 73 4.82 -4.06 -3.18
CA LYS A 73 4.86 -4.09 -1.72
C LYS A 73 5.66 -2.91 -1.16
N GLU A 74 6.86 -2.66 -1.68
CA GLU A 74 7.70 -1.55 -1.27
C GLU A 74 6.99 -0.20 -1.50
N HIS A 75 6.27 -0.06 -2.62
CA HIS A 75 5.41 1.09 -2.87
C HIS A 75 4.34 1.24 -1.78
N CYS A 76 3.57 0.20 -1.49
CA CYS A 76 2.54 0.21 -0.46
C CYS A 76 3.11 0.54 0.94
N GLU A 77 4.26 -0.02 1.31
CA GLU A 77 4.95 0.27 2.56
C GLU A 77 5.43 1.73 2.63
N SER A 78 5.88 2.28 1.51
CA SER A 78 6.25 3.70 1.40
C SER A 78 5.05 4.61 1.65
N VAL A 79 3.89 4.31 1.05
CA VAL A 79 2.63 5.05 1.27
C VAL A 79 2.23 4.98 2.75
N ILE A 80 2.25 3.78 3.36
CA ILE A 80 1.90 3.60 4.77
C ILE A 80 2.82 4.44 5.67
N ARG A 81 4.14 4.35 5.48
CA ARG A 81 5.11 5.16 6.26
C ARG A 81 4.89 6.65 6.08
N HIS A 82 4.57 7.09 4.87
CA HIS A 82 4.27 8.50 4.61
C HIS A 82 3.01 8.95 5.37
N CYS A 83 1.94 8.15 5.33
CA CYS A 83 0.71 8.44 6.05
C CYS A 83 0.88 8.41 7.57
N GLU A 84 1.70 7.51 8.13
CA GLU A 84 2.06 7.51 9.55
C GLU A 84 2.81 8.77 9.96
N ARG A 85 3.71 9.27 9.10
CA ARG A 85 4.39 10.55 9.32
C ARG A 85 3.42 11.72 9.31
N ILE A 86 2.46 11.75 8.37
CA ILE A 86 1.39 12.75 8.35
C ILE A 86 0.59 12.68 9.66
N LEU A 87 0.18 11.48 10.08
CA LEU A 87 -0.60 11.30 11.30
C LEU A 87 0.15 11.78 12.56
N ASN A 88 1.47 11.59 12.62
CA ASN A 88 2.29 12.09 13.72
C ASN A 88 2.42 13.62 13.73
N LYS A 89 2.22 14.29 12.58
CA LYS A 89 2.16 15.75 12.48
C LYS A 89 0.78 16.32 12.81
N VAL A 90 -0.30 15.54 12.69
CA VAL A 90 -1.66 15.98 13.03
C VAL A 90 -1.72 16.36 14.51
N GLN A 91 -2.41 17.45 14.84
CA GLN A 91 -2.58 17.87 16.23
C GLN A 91 -3.21 16.74 17.05
N PRO A 92 -2.72 16.45 18.27
CA PRO A 92 -3.18 15.29 19.06
C PRO A 92 -4.70 15.18 19.23
N LYS A 93 -5.37 16.32 19.42
CA LYS A 93 -6.85 16.40 19.52
C LYS A 93 -7.61 15.95 18.26
N TYR A 94 -6.97 16.00 17.08
CA TYR A 94 -7.57 15.66 15.79
C TYR A 94 -7.09 14.32 15.23
N ARG A 95 -6.10 13.70 15.86
CA ARG A 95 -5.53 12.42 15.41
C ARG A 95 -6.58 11.34 15.20
N VAL A 96 -7.54 11.23 16.13
CA VAL A 96 -8.63 10.24 16.07
C VAL A 96 -9.51 10.40 14.83
N VAL A 97 -9.71 11.64 14.35
CA VAL A 97 -10.47 11.92 13.12
C VAL A 97 -9.77 11.32 11.90
N PHE A 98 -8.45 11.50 11.81
CA PHE A 98 -7.63 10.97 10.71
C PHE A 98 -7.53 9.44 10.76
N GLU A 99 -7.35 8.86 11.95
CA GLU A 99 -7.31 7.39 12.11
C GLU A 99 -8.63 6.75 11.66
N TYR A 100 -9.77 7.23 12.15
CA TYR A 100 -11.06 6.69 11.72
C TYR A 100 -11.30 6.90 10.22
N ARG A 101 -10.97 8.08 9.68
CA ARG A 101 -11.20 8.39 8.27
C ARG A 101 -10.36 7.52 7.34
N TYR A 102 -9.07 7.43 7.58
CA TYR A 102 -8.11 6.91 6.60
C TYR A 102 -7.58 5.53 6.95
N LYS A 103 -7.35 5.23 8.23
CA LYS A 103 -6.92 3.90 8.67
C LYS A 103 -8.09 2.92 8.75
N HIS A 104 -9.25 3.37 9.20
CA HIS A 104 -10.44 2.52 9.34
C HIS A 104 -11.48 2.71 8.22
N SER A 105 -11.27 3.64 7.29
CA SER A 105 -12.20 3.93 6.19
C SER A 105 -13.64 4.24 6.67
N SER A 106 -13.76 4.92 7.81
CA SER A 106 -15.06 5.26 8.39
C SER A 106 -15.73 6.41 7.64
N THR A 107 -17.06 6.44 7.71
CA THR A 107 -17.87 7.56 7.21
C THR A 107 -17.76 8.76 8.14
N ILE A 108 -17.97 9.96 7.59
CA ILE A 108 -17.94 11.21 8.38
C ILE A 108 -18.99 11.20 9.49
N SER A 109 -20.17 10.64 9.24
CA SER A 109 -21.21 10.48 10.25
C SER A 109 -20.77 9.60 11.41
N TYR A 110 -20.07 8.48 11.14
CA TYR A 110 -19.55 7.62 12.19
C TYR A 110 -18.44 8.29 13.00
N ILE A 111 -17.56 9.04 12.32
CA ILE A 111 -16.51 9.82 12.99
C ILE A 111 -17.15 10.86 13.91
N GLY A 112 -18.16 11.59 13.43
CA GLY A 112 -18.89 12.56 14.24
C GLY A 112 -19.54 11.93 15.47
N PHE A 113 -20.20 10.77 15.29
CA PHE A 113 -20.74 9.99 16.41
C PHE A 113 -19.66 9.59 17.43
N LYS A 114 -18.48 9.14 16.98
CA LYS A 114 -17.39 8.70 17.86
C LYS A 114 -16.65 9.83 18.56
N THR A 115 -16.54 10.98 17.93
CA THR A 115 -15.74 12.11 18.42
C THR A 115 -16.57 13.20 19.08
N GLY A 116 -17.89 13.17 18.91
CA GLY A 116 -18.80 14.23 19.33
C GLY A 116 -18.79 15.46 18.41
N TYR A 117 -18.02 15.44 17.31
CA TYR A 117 -18.01 16.53 16.34
C TYR A 117 -19.21 16.47 15.39
N GLU A 118 -19.72 17.64 15.03
CA GLU A 118 -20.62 17.76 13.88
C GLU A 118 -19.90 17.36 12.59
N GLY A 119 -20.62 16.76 11.63
CA GLY A 119 -20.03 16.30 10.38
C GLY A 119 -19.29 17.42 9.60
N LYS A 120 -19.82 18.65 9.61
CA LYS A 120 -19.16 19.81 9.02
C LYS A 120 -17.80 20.11 9.68
N THR A 121 -17.73 19.98 11.00
CA THR A 121 -16.51 20.17 11.78
C THR A 121 -15.47 19.11 11.45
N VAL A 122 -15.89 17.85 11.24
CA VAL A 122 -14.97 16.78 10.81
C VAL A 122 -14.31 17.11 9.47
N TYR A 123 -15.06 17.59 8.48
CA TYR A 123 -14.48 18.04 7.20
C TYR A 123 -13.48 19.18 7.39
N GLN A 124 -13.86 20.20 8.17
CA GLN A 124 -12.97 21.33 8.45
C GLN A 124 -11.68 20.93 9.16
N ILE A 125 -11.75 19.97 10.09
CA ILE A 125 -10.57 19.43 10.76
C ILE A 125 -9.64 18.78 9.74
N ILE A 126 -10.17 17.94 8.86
CA ILE A 126 -9.38 17.25 7.82
C ILE A 126 -8.72 18.28 6.91
N ASP A 127 -9.49 19.21 6.34
CA ASP A 127 -8.98 20.20 5.39
C ASP A 127 -7.89 21.07 6.02
N ARG A 128 -8.16 21.69 7.18
CA ARG A 128 -7.22 22.59 7.85
C ARG A 128 -5.94 21.89 8.28
N GLU A 129 -6.03 20.67 8.80
CA GLU A 129 -4.84 19.92 9.21
C GLU A 129 -4.02 19.48 7.99
N THR A 130 -4.66 19.06 6.89
CA THR A 130 -3.92 18.75 5.65
C THR A 130 -3.25 19.97 5.04
N GLU A 131 -3.92 21.12 5.03
CA GLU A 131 -3.35 22.40 4.58
C GLU A 131 -2.20 22.85 5.48
N ARG A 132 -2.35 22.76 6.80
CA ARG A 132 -1.26 23.10 7.73
C ARG A 132 -0.03 22.24 7.48
N ILE A 133 -0.20 20.91 7.38
CA ILE A 133 0.91 19.97 7.15
C ILE A 133 1.57 20.20 5.79
N ALA A 134 0.81 20.60 4.77
CA ALA A 134 1.36 20.98 3.47
C ALA A 134 2.18 22.29 3.53
N ASN A 135 1.88 23.20 4.44
CA ASN A 135 2.61 24.48 4.51
C ASN A 135 3.84 24.45 5.44
N GLU A 136 4.18 23.29 6.02
CA GLU A 136 5.38 23.04 6.83
C GLU A 136 6.56 22.51 6.02
#